data_AF-A0A2V8KSN8-F1
#
_entry.id   AF-A0A2V8KSN8-F1
#
_cell.length_a   1.000
_cell.length_b   1.000
_cell.length_c   1.000
_cell.angle_alpha   90.00
_cell.angle_beta   90.00
_cell.angle_gamma   90.00
#
_symmetry.space_group_name_H-M   'P 1'
#
loop_
_entity.id
_entity.type
_entity.pdbx_description
1 polymer ?
#
loop_
_entity_poly.entity_id
_entity_poly.type
_entity_poly.pdbx_seq_one_letter_code
_entity_poly.pdbx_strand_id
1 'polypeptide(L)' 'MTGTWQQFSKEISEVVGQGGKSIVAVDGRAEHTSSGIVWRRDSVLTAAHAIRRETNIGVIFAPGRS' A
#
# COMPACT_ATOMS: atom_id res chain seq x y z
N MET A 1 17.90 6.64 -28.73
CA MET A 1 17.93 6.84 -27.26
C MET A 1 16.54 6.73 -26.59
N THR A 2 15.47 6.43 -27.33
CA THR A 2 14.11 6.21 -26.80
C THR A 2 13.93 4.87 -26.06
N GLY A 3 14.71 3.85 -26.41
CA GLY A 3 14.58 2.51 -25.82
C GLY A 3 14.96 2.42 -24.33
N THR A 4 15.94 3.20 -23.86
CA THR A 4 16.39 3.14 -22.45
C THR A 4 15.32 3.63 -21.49
N TRP A 5 14.64 4.74 -21.80
CA TRP A 5 13.56 5.26 -20.97
C TRP A 5 12.32 4.38 -20.97
N GLN A 6 12.00 3.78 -22.12
CA GLN A 6 10.91 2.81 -22.23
C GLN A 6 11.19 1.56 -21.38
N GLN A 7 12.41 1.04 -21.43
CA GLN A 7 12.83 -0.10 -20.63
C GLN A 7 12.77 0.21 -19.13
N PHE A 8 13.29 1.37 -18.71
CA PHE A 8 13.22 1.80 -17.31
C PHE A 8 11.78 1.98 -16.81
N SER A 9 10.91 2.58 -17.62
CA SER A 9 9.48 2.73 -17.31
C SER A 9 8.79 1.37 -17.13
N LYS A 10 9.14 0.39 -17.99
CA LYS A 10 8.62 -0.98 -17.89
C LYS A 10 9.06 -1.66 -16.61
N GLU A 11 10.34 -1.54 -16.24
CA GLU A 11 10.88 -2.13 -15.02
C GLU A 11 10.23 -1.55 -13.75
N ILE A 12 10.02 -0.23 -13.69
CA ILE A 12 9.26 0.40 -12.60
C ILE A 12 7.83 -0.14 -12.57
N SER A 13 7.17 -0.22 -13.72
CA SER A 13 5.78 -0.70 -13.81
C SER A 13 5.65 -2.15 -13.32
N GLU A 14 6.62 -3.01 -13.63
CA GLU A 14 6.66 -4.38 -13.15
C GLU A 14 6.85 -4.45 -11.62
N VAL A 15 7.79 -3.67 -11.08
CA VAL A 15 8.03 -3.61 -9.62
C VAL A 15 6.81 -3.06 -8.88
N VAL A 16 6.21 -1.98 -9.37
CA VAL A 16 4.98 -1.42 -8.79
C VAL A 16 3.81 -2.39 -8.91
N GLY A 17 3.68 -3.07 -10.05
CA GLY A 17 2.64 -4.08 -10.27
C GLY A 17 2.75 -5.28 -9.33
N GLN A 18 3.96 -5.67 -8.93
CA GLN A 18 4.17 -6.73 -7.93
C GLN A 18 4.05 -6.21 -6.50
N GLY A 19 4.72 -5.10 -6.17
CA GLY A 19 4.74 -4.53 -4.83
C GLY A 19 3.39 -3.96 -4.38
N GLY A 20 2.65 -3.33 -5.29
CA GLY A 20 1.33 -2.75 -5.03
C GLY A 20 0.29 -3.77 -4.57
N LYS A 21 0.51 -5.07 -4.83
CA LYS A 21 -0.33 -6.17 -4.35
C LYS A 21 -0.37 -6.30 -2.83
N SER A 22 0.68 -5.83 -2.14
CA SER A 22 0.81 -5.88 -0.69
C SER A 22 0.46 -4.55 -0.02
N ILE A 23 0.18 -3.49 -0.80
CA ILE A 23 -0.18 -2.18 -0.26
C ILE A 23 -1.68 -2.12 0.00
N VAL A 24 -2.04 -1.58 1.15
CA VAL A 24 -3.42 -1.34 1.59
C VAL A 24 -3.59 0.12 1.99
N ALA A 25 -4.81 0.62 1.91
CA ALA A 25 -5.18 1.87 2.56
C ALA A 25 -5.55 1.58 4.03
N VAL A 26 -5.09 2.42 4.95
CA VAL A 26 -5.33 2.28 6.38
C VAL A 26 -6.11 3.49 6.87
N ASP A 27 -7.33 3.24 7.34
CA ASP A 27 -8.16 4.23 8.02
C ASP A 27 -7.90 4.15 9.53
N GLY A 28 -6.89 4.91 9.97
CA GLY A 28 -6.56 5.11 11.39
C GLY A 28 -7.38 6.19 12.08
N ARG A 29 -8.46 6.69 11.43
CA ARG A 29 -9.28 7.84 11.87
C ARG A 29 -8.51 9.13 12.06
N ALA A 30 -7.42 9.29 11.32
CA ALA A 30 -6.81 10.59 11.08
C ALA A 30 -7.65 11.39 10.06
N GLU A 31 -7.31 12.67 9.85
CA GLU A 31 -7.96 13.50 8.82
C GLU A 31 -7.83 12.92 7.41
N HIS A 32 -6.78 12.13 7.18
CA HIS A 32 -6.51 11.47 5.92
C HIS A 32 -6.18 9.99 6.15
N THR A 33 -6.67 9.14 5.25
CA THR A 33 -6.28 7.73 5.15
C THR A 33 -4.78 7.65 4.84
N SER A 34 -4.08 6.74 5.51
CA SER A 34 -2.67 6.47 5.22
C SER A 34 -2.53 5.20 4.39
N SER A 35 -1.29 4.82 4.09
CA SER A 35 -0.97 3.52 3.51
C SER A 35 -0.42 2.56 4.56
N GLY A 36 -0.51 1.27 4.24
CA GLY A 36 0.14 0.20 4.99
C GLY A 36 0.59 -0.91 4.05
N ILE A 37 1.38 -1.83 4.59
CA ILE A 37 1.89 -3.01 3.89
C ILE A 37 1.43 -4.25 4.65
N VAL A 38 0.85 -5.22 3.94
CA VAL A 38 0.62 -6.57 4.48
C VAL A 38 1.98 -7.23 4.74
N TRP A 39 2.35 -7.35 6.02
CA TRP A 39 3.64 -7.91 6.44
C TRP A 39 3.57 -9.42 6.67
N ARG A 40 2.46 -9.85 7.28
CA ARG A 40 2.11 -11.26 7.52
C ARG A 40 0.64 -11.47 7.17
N ARG A 41 0.20 -12.73 7.16
CA ARG A 41 -1.18 -13.12 6.79
C ARG A 41 -2.26 -12.35 7.56
N ASP A 42 -1.96 -11.95 8.79
CA ASP A 42 -2.87 -11.33 9.75
C ASP A 42 -2.39 -9.95 10.24
N SER A 43 -1.34 -9.39 9.63
CA SER A 43 -0.66 -8.20 10.15
C SER A 43 -0.36 -7.17 9.06
N VAL A 44 -0.76 -5.92 9.31
CA VAL A 44 -0.43 -4.76 8.48
C VAL A 44 0.55 -3.86 9.22
N LEU A 45 1.65 -3.49 8.55
CA LEU A 45 2.58 -2.47 9.02
C LEU A 45 2.16 -1.12 8.45
N THR A 46 2.02 -0.12 9.31
CA THR A 46 1.74 1.27 8.92
C THR A 46 2.52 2.23 9.81
N ALA A 47 2.51 3.51 9.45
CA ALA A 47 3.12 4.55 10.26
C ALA A 47 2.33 4.76 11.55
N ALA A 48 2.99 4.73 12.71
CA ALA A 48 2.34 4.90 14.00
C ALA A 48 1.57 6.24 14.10
N HIS A 49 2.12 7.32 13.52
CA HIS A 49 1.48 8.64 13.53
C HIS A 49 0.18 8.71 12.69
N ALA A 50 -0.10 7.69 11.87
CA ALA A 50 -1.35 7.61 11.13
C ALA A 50 -2.52 7.05 11.96
N ILE A 51 -2.23 6.48 13.14
CA ILE A 51 -3.23 5.88 14.02
C ILE A 51 -3.60 6.90 15.11
N ARG A 52 -4.82 7.45 15.05
CA ARG A 52 -5.34 8.31 16.13
C ARG A 52 -6.00 7.52 17.25
N ARG A 53 -6.48 6.32 16.97
CA ARG A 53 -7.12 5.42 17.94
C ARG A 53 -6.68 3.99 17.69
N GLU A 54 -6.38 3.27 18.76
CA GLU A 54 -5.90 1.87 18.70
C GLU A 54 -7.02 0.85 18.47
N THR A 55 -8.27 1.31 18.33
CA THR A 55 -9.44 0.46 18.11
C THR A 55 -10.18 0.89 16.86
N ASN A 56 -10.88 -0.06 16.21
CA ASN A 56 -11.69 0.20 15.02
C ASN A 56 -10.89 0.81 13.85
N ILE A 57 -9.67 0.30 13.64
CA ILE A 57 -8.81 0.64 12.51
C ILE A 57 -9.32 -0.11 11.28
N GLY A 58 -9.62 0.63 10.21
CA GLY A 58 -10.06 0.07 8.94
C GLY A 58 -8.88 -0.28 8.04
N VAL A 59 -8.92 -1.45 7.41
CA VAL A 59 -8.00 -1.82 6.33
C VAL A 59 -8.80 -1.95 5.04
N ILE A 60 -8.41 -1.18 4.03
CA ILE A 60 -9.08 -1.11 2.74
C ILE A 60 -8.16 -1.75 1.71
N PHE A 61 -8.61 -2.87 1.15
CA PHE A 61 -7.90 -3.60 0.10
C PHE A 61 -8.31 -3.08 -1.28
N ALA A 62 -7.40 -3.23 -2.26
CA ALA A 62 -7.74 -3.01 -3.66
C ALA A 62 -8.90 -3.95 -4.10
N PRO A 63 -9.73 -3.55 -5.07
CA PRO A 63 -10.83 -4.38 -5.55
C PRO A 63 -10.41 -5.81 -5.88
N GLY A 64 -11.21 -6.79 -5.45
CA GLY A 64 -10.94 -8.22 -5.67
C GLY A 64 -9.90 -8.83 -4.72
N ARG A 65 -9.59 -8.19 -3.59
CA ARG A 65 -8.71 -8.72 -2.53
C ARG A 65 -9.43 -8.71 -1.17
N SER A 66 -9.09 -9.67 -0.31
CA SER A 66 -9.64 -9.89 1.04
C SER A 66 -8.56 -10.31 2.01
#